data_AF-A0A969L5Y1-F1
#
_entry.id   AF-A0A969L5Y1-F1
#
_cell.length_a   1.000
_cell.length_b   1.000
_cell.length_c   1.000
_cell.angle_alpha   90.00
_cell.angle_beta   90.00
_cell.angle_gamma   90.00
#
_symmetry.space_group_name_H-M   'P 1'
#
loop_
_entity.id
_entity.type
_entity.pdbx_description
1 polymer ?
#
loop_
_entity_poly.entity_id
_entity_poly.type
_entity_poly.pdbx_seq_one_letter_code
_entity_poly.pdbx_strand_id
1 'polypeptide(L)' 'VPNVVYSCGSFIHQGQVVIPYAMADYASGFVSVGLKELLERIQEDRKAK' A
#
# COMPACT_ATOMS: atom_id res chain seq x y z
N VAL A 1 20.78 -1.24 2.59
CA VAL A 1 19.94 -2.46 2.52
C VAL A 1 18.74 -2.14 1.64
N PRO A 2 18.62 -2.64 0.39
CA PRO A 2 17.59 -2.16 -0.54
C PRO A 2 16.19 -2.78 -0.37
N ASN A 3 16.00 -3.76 0.53
CA ASN A 3 14.78 -4.59 0.60
C ASN A 3 13.83 -4.22 1.76
N VAL A 4 13.88 -2.98 2.24
CA VAL A 4 13.02 -2.51 3.33
C VAL A 4 12.10 -1.43 2.82
N VAL A 5 10.80 -1.65 3.00
CA VAL A 5 9.75 -0.67 2.77
C VAL A 5 8.86 -0.61 4.00
N TYR A 6 8.57 0.61 4.46
CA TYR A 6 7.64 0.82 5.56
C TYR A 6 6.77 2.05 5.30
N SER A 7 5.56 2.02 5.84
CA SER A 7 4.60 3.11 5.78
C SER A 7 4.20 3.49 7.19
N CYS A 8 3.99 4.78 7.42
CA CYS A 8 3.49 5.31 8.68
C CYS A 8 1.96 5.55 8.66
N GLY A 9 1.29 5.22 7.54
CA GLY A 9 -0.14 5.41 7.39
C GLY A 9 -0.58 5.57 5.94
N SER A 10 -1.87 5.71 5.74
CA SER A 10 -2.49 5.93 4.43
C SER A 10 -3.76 6.77 4.57
N PHE A 11 -4.24 7.31 3.45
CA PHE A 11 -5.51 8.02 3.40
C PHE A 11 -6.31 7.62 2.17
N ILE A 12 -7.64 7.75 2.28
CA ILE A 12 -8.58 7.42 1.19
C ILE A 12 -9.09 8.72 0.58
N HIS A 13 -8.99 8.83 -0.74
CA HIS A 13 -9.53 9.95 -1.50
C HIS A 13 -10.12 9.44 -2.82
N GLN A 14 -11.41 9.74 -3.08
CA GLN A 14 -12.09 9.35 -4.33
C GLN A 14 -11.95 7.86 -4.70
N GLY A 15 -12.05 6.98 -3.71
CA GLY A 15 -11.91 5.53 -3.92
C GLY A 15 -10.48 5.07 -4.21
N GLN A 16 -9.48 5.94 -4.09
CA GLN A 16 -8.06 5.61 -4.12
C GLN A 16 -7.49 5.59 -2.70
N VAL A 17 -6.68 4.59 -2.38
CA VAL A 17 -5.85 4.56 -1.17
C VAL A 17 -4.49 5.12 -1.56
N VAL A 18 -4.10 6.23 -0.94
CA VAL A 18 -2.77 6.83 -1.11
C VAL A 18 -1.91 6.43 0.08
N ILE A 19 -0.77 5.82 -0.20
CA ILE A 19 0.15 5.29 0.80
C ILE A 19 1.52 5.98 0.65
N PRO A 20 1.86 6.95 1.51
CA PRO A 20 3.25 7.36 1.69
C PRO A 20 4.06 6.19 2.27
N TYR A 21 5.26 5.99 1.73
CA TYR A 21 6.19 4.98 2.22
C TYR A 21 7.64 5.44 2.13
N ALA A 22 8.49 4.90 2.98
CA ALA A 22 9.94 5.07 2.95
C ALA A 22 10.62 3.79 2.43
N MET A 23 11.71 3.96 1.68
CA MET A 23 12.59 2.89 1.22
C MET A 23 13.92 2.95 1.97
N ALA A 24 14.12 1.99 2.87
CA ALA A 24 15.38 1.77 3.58
C ALA A 24 16.06 3.03 4.16
N ASP A 25 15.25 3.95 4.72
CA ASP A 25 15.70 5.24 5.27
C ASP A 25 16.42 6.16 4.28
N TYR A 26 16.37 5.84 2.99
CA TYR A 26 17.10 6.53 1.94
C TYR A 26 16.19 7.44 1.10
N ALA A 27 14.97 7.00 0.83
CA ALA A 27 14.02 7.73 0.00
C ALA A 27 12.61 7.61 0.55
N SER A 28 11.74 8.56 0.18
CA SER A 28 10.30 8.48 0.40
C SER A 28 9.55 8.59 -0.92
N GLY A 29 8.43 7.89 -1.03
CA GLY A 29 7.58 7.87 -2.20
C GLY A 29 6.11 7.75 -1.85
N PHE A 30 5.27 7.78 -2.88
CA PHE A 30 3.83 7.60 -2.77
C PHE A 30 3.38 6.55 -3.77
N VAL A 31 2.42 5.72 -3.35
CA VAL A 31 1.68 4.85 -4.25
C VAL A 31 0.19 5.10 -4.06
N SER A 32 -0.56 5.07 -5.15
CA SER A 32 -2.01 5.15 -5.16
C SER A 32 -2.58 3.88 -5.77
N VAL A 33 -3.54 3.26 -5.10
CA VAL A 33 -4.22 2.04 -5.56
C VAL A 33 -5.72 2.16 -5.40
N GLY A 34 -6.49 1.45 -6.24
CA GLY A 34 -7.95 1.41 -6.10
C GLY A 34 -8.38 0.70 -4.82
N LEU A 35 -9.22 1.33 -4.01
CA LEU A 35 -9.71 0.76 -2.75
C LEU A 35 -10.48 -0.55 -2.98
N LYS A 36 -11.33 -0.58 -4.01
CA LYS A 36 -12.12 -1.78 -4.34
C LYS A 36 -11.21 -2.94 -4.74
N GLU A 37 -10.28 -2.70 -5.66
CA GLU A 37 -9.31 -3.69 -6.13
C GLU A 37 -8.46 -4.23 -4.96
N LEU A 38 -7.97 -3.34 -4.09
CA LEU A 38 -7.19 -3.73 -2.91
C LEU A 38 -7.98 -4.64 -1.97
N LEU A 39 -9.24 -4.30 -1.68
CA LEU A 39 -10.10 -5.10 -0.79
C LEU A 39 -10.49 -6.44 -1.42
N GLU A 40 -10.74 -6.47 -2.74
CA GLU A 40 -10.99 -7.71 -3.49
C GLU A 40 -9.77 -8.63 -3.39
N ARG A 41 -8.57 -8.08 -3.63
CA ARG A 41 -7.34 -8.85 -3.55
C ARG A 41 -7.08 -9.44 -2.16
N ILE A 42 -7.30 -8.65 -1.11
CA ILE A 42 -7.16 -9.11 0.29
C ILE A 42 -8.14 -10.27 0.58
N GLN A 43 -9.36 -10.20 0.05
CA GLN A 43 -10.35 -11.27 0.21
C GLN A 43 -10.00 -12.53 -0.59
N GLU A 44 -9.45 -12.39 -1.80
CA GLU A 44 -8.96 -13.51 -2.61
C GLU A 44 -7.78 -14.22 -1.93
N ASP A 45 -6.79 -13.47 -1.47
CA ASP A 45 -5.62 -14.02 -0.77
C ASP A 45 -6.03 -14.75 0.52
N ARG A 46 -7.10 -14.30 1.20
CA ARG A 46 -7.69 -15.01 2.35
C ARG A 46 -8.31 -16.36 1.95
N LYS A 47 -8.96 -16.47 0.80
CA LYS A 47 -9.58 -17.72 0.33
C LYS A 47 -8.56 -18.72 -0.21
N ALA A 48 -7.40 -18.23 -0.65
CA ALA A 48 -6.31 -19.05 -1.19
C ALA A 48 -5.40 -19.65 -0.10
N LYS A 49 -5.60 -19.28 1.17
CA LYS A 49 -4.99 -19.89 2.35
C LYS A 49 -5.95 -20.88 3.00
#